data_AF-A0A1F0UXI4-F1
#
_entry.id   AF-A0A1F0UXI4-F1
#
_cell.length_a   1.000
_cell.length_b   1.000
_cell.length_c   1.000
_cell.angle_alpha   90.00
_cell.angle_beta   90.00
_cell.angle_gamma   90.00
#
_symmetry.space_group_name_H-M   'P 1'
#
loop_
_entity.id
_entity.type
_entity.pdbx_description
1 polymer ?
#
loop_
_entity_poly.entity_id
_entity_poly.type
_entity_poly.pdbx_seq_one_letter_code
_entity_poly.pdbx_strand_id
1 'polypeptide(L)'
;MKLVWKLLRQHISWPQFVGFFFANLFGMTIVLLGYQLYCDILPIFTANDSFLKADYLVVSKKIGMANALGQQHSGFSKDEIADLQAQPFIKGVGQFTSTAYKAEATMDVSGMKILNSELFFESVPDPFVDVSLDNWHYTPGDSLVPVILPRSYIAMYNFGFAQNHSLPKINEGLVGMIDLHIQVQGKGGQGYFRGKVIGFSSKLNTILVPQSFMTWSNSHFSPDSEMPPSRLILDVTNPADQRIGTYLEDHNYELEDNNLDAEKTTYFLKLMVTLVMGVGVVISALSFYVLLLSIYLLVQKNTTKLQNLLLIGYSPSRVALPYQMLTLVLNFAVLVASFSLLLIIRGYYIDIVETLFPDLPSTGVAPTLGIGLALFLFVTGINFAILWRKTISIWRHGKN
;
A
#
# COMPACT_ATOMS: atom_id res chain seq x y z
N MET A 1 -31.52 -37.81 22.88
CA MET A 1 -30.44 -36.92 22.41
C MET A 1 -29.03 -37.38 22.80
N LYS A 2 -28.73 -37.74 24.07
CA LYS A 2 -27.40 -38.24 24.49
C LYS A 2 -26.91 -39.49 23.75
N LEU A 3 -27.80 -40.40 23.34
CA LEU A 3 -27.43 -41.66 22.66
C LEU A 3 -26.85 -41.42 21.24
N VAL A 4 -27.46 -40.52 20.47
CA VAL A 4 -27.02 -40.21 19.09
C VAL A 4 -25.68 -39.47 19.09
N TRP A 5 -25.46 -38.58 20.06
CA TRP A 5 -24.16 -37.94 20.31
C TRP A 5 -23.07 -38.94 20.69
N LYS A 6 -23.41 -39.92 21.55
CA LYS A 6 -22.48 -40.99 21.97
C LYS A 6 -22.13 -41.93 20.82
N LEU A 7 -23.08 -42.20 19.92
CA LEU A 7 -22.89 -42.97 18.68
C LEU A 7 -22.03 -42.23 17.65
N LEU A 8 -22.21 -40.91 17.49
CA LEU A 8 -21.33 -40.08 16.65
C LEU A 8 -19.88 -40.17 17.13
N ARG A 9 -19.65 -40.01 18.44
CA ARG A 9 -18.29 -40.01 19.03
C ARG A 9 -17.56 -41.36 18.87
N GLN A 10 -18.28 -42.47 18.75
CA GLN A 10 -17.68 -43.83 18.67
C GLN A 10 -17.30 -44.27 17.24
N HIS A 11 -17.84 -43.65 16.19
CA HIS A 11 -17.59 -44.04 14.80
C HIS A 11 -16.96 -42.93 13.93
N ILE A 12 -16.48 -41.86 14.55
CA ILE A 12 -15.76 -40.76 13.89
C ILE A 12 -14.31 -41.20 13.55
N SER A 13 -13.92 -41.04 12.28
CA SER A 13 -12.54 -41.11 11.84
C SER A 13 -11.80 -39.83 12.24
N TRP A 14 -11.18 -39.85 13.42
CA TRP A 14 -10.39 -38.73 13.98
C TRP A 14 -9.42 -38.07 12.96
N PRO A 15 -8.69 -38.82 12.11
CA PRO A 15 -7.77 -38.21 11.14
C PRO A 15 -8.45 -37.33 10.08
N GLN A 16 -9.67 -37.68 9.66
CA GLN A 16 -10.40 -36.91 8.64
C GLN A 16 -10.93 -35.58 9.18
N PHE A 17 -11.38 -35.57 10.45
CA PHE A 17 -11.80 -34.35 11.13
C PHE A 17 -10.64 -33.39 11.39
N VAL A 18 -9.51 -33.92 11.85
CA VAL A 18 -8.28 -33.14 12.05
C VAL A 18 -7.79 -32.56 10.72
N GLY A 19 -7.76 -33.39 9.66
CA GLY A 19 -7.40 -32.95 8.32
C GLY A 19 -8.30 -31.83 7.79
N PHE A 20 -9.63 -31.97 7.96
CA PHE A 20 -10.58 -30.91 7.61
C PHE A 20 -10.29 -29.61 8.38
N PHE A 21 -10.13 -29.71 9.70
CA PHE A 21 -9.92 -28.53 10.55
C PHE A 21 -8.70 -27.74 10.10
N PHE A 22 -7.55 -28.41 9.93
CA PHE A 22 -6.32 -27.73 9.49
C PHE A 22 -6.42 -27.23 8.05
N ALA A 23 -6.96 -28.01 7.11
CA ALA A 23 -7.06 -27.56 5.72
C ALA A 23 -8.01 -26.36 5.57
N ASN A 24 -9.13 -26.34 6.31
CA ASN A 24 -10.04 -25.19 6.31
C ASN A 24 -9.45 -23.99 7.07
N LEU A 25 -8.72 -24.23 8.16
CA LEU A 25 -7.96 -23.20 8.87
C LEU A 25 -6.96 -22.51 7.95
N PHE A 26 -6.13 -23.27 7.24
CA PHE A 26 -5.15 -22.69 6.32
C PHE A 26 -5.82 -22.01 5.13
N GLY A 27 -6.81 -22.64 4.50
CA GLY A 27 -7.55 -22.06 3.38
C GLY A 27 -8.21 -20.72 3.75
N MET A 28 -8.92 -20.68 4.88
CA MET A 28 -9.58 -19.47 5.35
C MET A 28 -8.57 -18.40 5.78
N THR A 29 -7.48 -18.77 6.45
CA THR A 29 -6.41 -17.83 6.82
C THR A 29 -5.79 -17.20 5.58
N ILE A 30 -5.49 -17.97 4.53
CA ILE A 30 -4.91 -17.46 3.27
C ILE A 30 -5.84 -16.43 2.63
N VAL A 31 -7.15 -16.71 2.58
CA VAL A 31 -8.11 -15.77 1.98
C VAL A 31 -8.20 -14.47 2.78
N LEU A 32 -8.32 -14.58 4.11
CA LEU A 32 -8.43 -13.40 4.98
C LEU A 32 -7.15 -12.57 4.98
N LEU A 33 -5.98 -13.21 5.06
CA LEU A 33 -4.69 -12.51 4.98
C LEU A 33 -4.49 -11.86 3.62
N GLY A 34 -4.80 -12.56 2.53
CA GLY A 34 -4.66 -11.99 1.18
C GLY A 34 -5.49 -10.73 1.01
N TYR A 35 -6.75 -10.76 1.46
CA TYR A 35 -7.62 -9.58 1.41
C TYR A 35 -7.13 -8.45 2.33
N GLN A 36 -6.81 -8.76 3.58
CA GLN A 36 -6.33 -7.75 4.54
C GLN A 36 -5.02 -7.10 4.05
N LEU A 37 -4.07 -7.90 3.57
CA LEU A 37 -2.80 -7.42 3.03
C LEU A 37 -3.02 -6.50 1.82
N TYR A 38 -3.97 -6.83 0.95
CA TYR A 38 -4.36 -5.93 -0.14
C TYR A 38 -4.89 -4.60 0.38
N CYS A 39 -5.80 -4.61 1.36
CA CYS A 39 -6.35 -3.39 1.93
C CYS A 39 -5.31 -2.57 2.72
N ASP A 40 -4.33 -3.22 3.35
CA ASP A 40 -3.27 -2.55 4.11
C ASP A 40 -2.20 -1.94 3.19
N ILE A 41 -1.89 -2.60 2.06
CA ILE A 41 -0.82 -2.17 1.14
C ILE A 41 -1.34 -1.24 0.04
N LEU A 42 -2.58 -1.37 -0.41
CA LEU A 42 -3.14 -0.55 -1.49
C LEU A 42 -2.98 0.97 -1.25
N PRO A 43 -3.18 1.51 -0.03
CA PRO A 43 -2.97 2.92 0.25
C PRO A 43 -1.53 3.39 0.00
N ILE A 44 -0.52 2.52 0.10
CA ILE A 44 0.89 2.87 -0.20
C ILE A 44 1.05 3.31 -1.65
N PHE A 45 0.35 2.64 -2.57
CA PHE A 45 0.45 2.90 -4.01
C PHE A 45 -0.58 3.93 -4.51
N THR A 46 -1.53 4.30 -3.66
CA THR A 46 -2.66 5.18 -4.04
C THR A 46 -2.76 6.44 -3.17
N ALA A 47 -1.89 6.61 -2.18
CA ALA A 47 -1.80 7.82 -1.38
C ALA A 47 -1.38 8.99 -2.27
N ASN A 48 -2.32 9.90 -2.52
CA ASN A 48 -2.03 11.16 -3.17
C ASN A 48 -1.11 12.00 -2.28
N ASP A 49 -0.04 12.52 -2.87
CA ASP A 49 0.79 13.54 -2.26
C ASP A 49 -0.07 14.79 -2.01
N SER A 50 -0.15 15.24 -0.75
CA SER A 50 -1.00 16.37 -0.36
C SER A 50 -0.43 17.73 -0.80
N PHE A 51 0.82 17.78 -1.27
CA PHE A 51 1.55 19.03 -1.51
C PHE A 51 1.72 19.38 -3.00
N LEU A 52 1.47 18.43 -3.91
CA LEU A 52 1.49 18.65 -5.37
C LEU A 52 0.18 18.13 -5.97
N LYS A 53 -0.44 18.90 -6.87
CA LYS A 53 -1.69 18.48 -7.51
C LYS A 53 -1.56 17.10 -8.17
N ALA A 54 -2.67 16.38 -8.23
CA ALA A 54 -2.72 14.97 -8.60
C ALA A 54 -2.08 14.65 -9.97
N ASP A 55 -2.18 15.56 -10.95
CA ASP A 55 -1.91 15.27 -12.37
C ASP A 55 -0.59 15.87 -12.89
N TYR A 56 0.46 15.92 -12.08
CA TYR A 56 1.78 16.40 -12.51
C TYR A 56 2.74 15.26 -12.87
N LEU A 57 3.50 15.45 -13.96
CA LEU A 57 4.58 14.56 -14.37
C LEU A 57 5.91 15.31 -14.36
N VAL A 58 6.94 14.73 -13.76
CA VAL A 58 8.29 15.31 -13.77
C VAL A 58 9.11 14.62 -14.84
N VAL A 59 9.68 15.41 -15.76
CA VAL A 59 10.49 14.91 -16.86
C VAL A 59 11.91 15.46 -16.80
N SER A 60 12.86 14.63 -17.16
CA SER A 60 14.28 14.96 -17.31
C SER A 60 14.80 14.45 -18.65
N LYS A 61 15.96 14.92 -19.09
CA LYS A 61 16.61 14.38 -20.30
C LYS A 61 17.33 13.08 -19.97
N LYS A 62 17.23 12.07 -20.85
CA LYS A 62 18.03 10.85 -20.74
C LYS A 62 19.51 11.19 -20.77
N ILE A 63 20.25 10.77 -19.74
CA ILE A 63 21.71 10.93 -19.71
C ILE A 63 22.33 9.77 -20.51
N GLY A 64 22.61 10.00 -21.79
CA GLY A 64 23.37 9.05 -22.62
C GLY A 64 24.87 9.01 -22.28
N MET A 65 25.58 7.98 -22.76
CA MET A 65 27.05 7.84 -22.57
C MET A 65 27.85 9.07 -23.03
N ALA A 66 27.35 9.86 -23.98
CA ALA A 66 27.99 11.10 -24.45
C ALA A 66 27.92 12.24 -23.42
N ASN A 67 26.86 12.31 -22.61
CA ASN A 67 26.72 13.30 -21.53
C ASN A 67 27.64 12.97 -20.35
N ALA A 68 27.93 11.69 -20.11
CA ALA A 68 28.92 11.25 -19.11
C ALA A 68 30.36 11.68 -19.46
N LEU A 69 30.64 12.04 -20.72
CA LEU A 69 31.92 12.57 -21.20
C LEU A 69 32.01 14.10 -21.19
N GLY A 70 31.00 14.81 -20.65
CA GLY A 70 31.07 16.24 -20.32
C GLY A 70 30.96 17.23 -21.48
N GLN A 71 30.45 16.81 -22.65
CA GLN A 71 30.42 17.66 -23.86
C GLN A 71 29.09 18.39 -24.16
N GLN A 72 28.03 18.20 -23.37
CA GLN A 72 26.73 18.88 -23.60
C GLN A 72 26.09 19.34 -22.29
N HIS A 73 25.45 20.52 -22.33
CA HIS A 73 24.59 20.99 -21.24
C HIS A 73 23.41 20.01 -21.09
N SER A 74 23.20 19.50 -19.88
CA SER A 74 22.16 18.51 -19.55
C SER A 74 20.74 19.09 -19.45
N GLY A 75 20.56 20.39 -19.65
CA GLY A 75 19.28 21.09 -19.47
C GLY A 75 18.41 21.20 -20.73
N PHE A 76 17.13 21.53 -20.53
CA PHE A 76 16.17 21.84 -21.58
C PHE A 76 16.41 23.24 -22.17
N SER A 77 16.33 23.33 -23.50
CA SER A 77 16.38 24.58 -24.24
C SER A 77 15.00 25.25 -24.28
N LYS A 78 14.97 26.54 -24.62
CA LYS A 78 13.71 27.30 -24.74
C LYS A 78 12.79 26.74 -25.83
N ASP A 79 13.37 26.25 -26.92
CA ASP A 79 12.61 25.66 -28.04
C ASP A 79 11.97 24.33 -27.63
N GLU A 80 12.70 23.46 -26.93
CA GLU A 80 12.15 22.19 -26.41
C GLU A 80 11.00 22.42 -25.42
N ILE A 81 11.11 23.43 -24.56
CA ILE A 81 10.05 23.80 -23.62
C ILE A 81 8.82 24.31 -24.37
N ALA A 82 9.00 25.11 -25.43
CA ALA A 82 7.91 25.60 -26.26
C ALA A 82 7.22 24.46 -27.03
N ASP A 83 7.98 23.51 -27.56
CA ASP A 83 7.46 22.33 -28.26
C ASP A 83 6.64 21.42 -27.34
N LEU A 84 7.10 21.24 -26.09
CA LEU A 84 6.35 20.54 -25.04
C LEU A 84 5.05 21.27 -24.70
N GLN A 85 5.11 22.59 -24.52
CA GLN A 85 3.94 23.41 -24.18
C GLN A 85 2.89 23.44 -25.32
N ALA A 86 3.31 23.23 -26.56
CA ALA A 86 2.41 23.16 -27.71
C ALA A 86 1.62 21.84 -27.83
N GLN A 87 1.98 20.81 -27.06
CA GLN A 87 1.33 19.50 -27.15
C GLN A 87 -0.10 19.53 -26.59
N PRO A 88 -1.07 18.88 -27.26
CA PRO A 88 -2.49 18.96 -26.89
C PRO A 88 -2.84 18.25 -25.57
N PHE A 89 -1.92 17.42 -25.04
CA PHE A 89 -2.09 16.71 -23.77
C PHE A 89 -1.50 17.46 -22.57
N ILE A 90 -0.77 18.57 -22.80
CA ILE A 90 -0.15 19.41 -21.77
C ILE A 90 -1.03 20.65 -21.50
N LYS A 91 -1.37 20.88 -20.24
CA LYS A 91 -2.06 22.08 -19.76
C LYS A 91 -1.10 23.20 -19.39
N GLY A 92 0.10 22.85 -18.91
CA GLY A 92 1.10 23.80 -18.45
C GLY A 92 2.46 23.15 -18.23
N VAL A 93 3.53 23.94 -18.33
CA VAL A 93 4.91 23.51 -18.12
C VAL A 93 5.57 24.44 -17.11
N GLY A 94 6.10 23.85 -16.03
CA GLY A 94 6.93 24.52 -15.03
C GLY A 94 8.38 24.08 -15.16
N GLN A 95 9.30 25.00 -14.85
CA GLN A 95 10.74 24.75 -14.91
C GLN A 95 11.28 24.60 -13.50
N PHE A 96 12.03 23.54 -13.23
CA PHE A 96 12.77 23.44 -11.97
C PHE A 96 13.93 24.43 -11.99
N THR A 97 14.05 25.23 -10.93
CA THR A 97 15.21 26.09 -10.71
C THR A 97 16.06 25.48 -9.62
N SER A 98 17.29 25.07 -9.94
CA SER A 98 18.24 24.52 -8.97
C SER A 98 19.17 25.60 -8.42
N THR A 99 19.73 25.37 -7.23
CA THR A 99 20.74 26.25 -6.64
C THR A 99 22.02 26.31 -7.47
N ALA A 100 22.46 27.53 -7.79
CA ALA A 100 23.68 27.81 -8.57
C ALA A 100 24.93 28.07 -7.71
N TYR A 101 24.84 27.77 -6.42
CA TYR A 101 25.87 28.03 -5.42
C TYR A 101 26.00 26.84 -4.46
N LYS A 102 27.09 26.78 -3.70
CA LYS A 102 27.31 25.71 -2.73
C LYS A 102 26.38 25.91 -1.55
N ALA A 103 25.62 24.88 -1.17
CA ALA A 103 24.78 24.91 0.01
C ALA A 103 24.99 23.66 0.86
N GLU A 104 25.16 23.86 2.15
CA GLU A 104 25.27 22.81 3.15
C GLU A 104 24.03 22.89 4.03
N ALA A 105 23.38 21.75 4.26
CA ALA A 105 22.29 21.67 5.22
C ALA A 105 22.64 20.75 6.36
N THR A 106 22.40 21.26 7.57
CA THR A 106 22.42 20.49 8.81
C THR A 106 20.98 20.28 9.25
N MET A 107 20.61 19.03 9.50
CA MET A 107 19.30 18.69 10.06
C MET A 107 19.49 18.11 11.46
N ASP A 108 18.83 18.75 12.42
CA ASP A 108 18.76 18.32 13.80
C ASP A 108 17.33 17.90 14.15
N VAL A 109 17.16 16.85 14.95
CA VAL A 109 15.86 16.47 15.51
C VAL A 109 16.05 16.27 17.00
N SER A 110 15.26 16.98 17.80
CA SER A 110 15.35 16.94 19.27
C SER A 110 16.78 17.19 19.79
N GLY A 111 17.52 18.10 19.14
CA GLY A 111 18.88 18.49 19.55
C GLY A 111 19.98 17.52 19.13
N MET A 112 19.69 16.50 18.33
CA MET A 112 20.71 15.61 17.77
C MET A 112 20.87 15.78 16.27
N LYS A 113 22.13 15.90 15.85
CA LYS A 113 22.52 16.05 14.46
C LYS A 113 22.36 14.75 13.70
N ILE A 114 21.48 14.74 12.70
CA ILE A 114 21.14 13.55 11.91
C ILE A 114 21.76 13.62 10.53
N LEU A 115 21.74 14.81 9.94
CA LEU A 115 22.28 15.02 8.60
C LEU A 115 23.17 16.24 8.61
N ASN A 116 24.33 16.09 7.98
CA ASN A 116 25.22 17.20 7.65
C ASN A 116 25.83 16.91 6.29
N SER A 117 25.31 17.53 5.25
CA SER A 117 25.77 17.30 3.90
C SER A 117 25.67 18.56 3.08
N GLU A 118 26.50 18.65 2.05
CA GLU A 118 26.22 19.49 0.90
C GLU A 118 24.93 18.98 0.26
N LEU A 119 23.96 19.87 0.09
CA LEU A 119 22.65 19.58 -0.47
C LEU A 119 22.30 20.65 -1.49
N PHE A 120 21.61 20.24 -2.55
CA PHE A 120 21.07 21.16 -3.54
C PHE A 120 19.60 21.40 -3.21
N PHE A 121 19.17 22.64 -3.39
CA PHE A 121 17.76 23.01 -3.27
C PHE A 121 17.19 23.25 -4.65
N GLU A 122 15.91 23.00 -4.78
CA GLU A 122 15.18 23.31 -6.00
C GLU A 122 13.89 24.04 -5.69
N SER A 123 13.42 24.79 -6.68
CA SER A 123 12.10 25.38 -6.65
C SER A 123 11.33 25.00 -7.90
N VAL A 124 10.03 24.84 -7.71
CA VAL A 124 9.04 24.77 -8.77
C VAL A 124 8.19 26.04 -8.74
N PRO A 125 7.64 26.49 -9.87
CA PRO A 125 6.77 27.66 -9.88
C PRO A 125 5.57 27.46 -8.95
N ASP A 126 5.21 28.50 -8.19
CA ASP A 126 4.17 28.45 -7.16
C ASP A 126 2.83 27.83 -7.61
N PRO A 127 2.33 27.99 -8.86
CA PRO A 127 1.08 27.34 -9.30
C PRO A 127 1.07 25.80 -9.26
N PHE A 128 2.25 25.18 -9.20
CA PHE A 128 2.43 23.73 -9.14
C PHE A 128 2.47 23.19 -7.70
N VAL A 129 2.52 24.08 -6.70
CA VAL A 129 2.52 23.74 -5.27
C VAL A 129 1.11 23.89 -4.72
N ASP A 130 0.52 22.80 -4.22
CA ASP A 130 -0.85 22.77 -3.70
C ASP A 130 -0.88 23.02 -2.19
N VAL A 131 -0.25 24.12 -1.76
CA VAL A 131 -0.14 24.53 -0.36
C VAL A 131 -0.68 25.94 -0.23
N SER A 132 -1.34 26.25 0.90
CA SER A 132 -1.74 27.63 1.17
C SER A 132 -0.51 28.54 1.04
N LEU A 133 -0.59 29.54 0.17
CA LEU A 133 0.46 30.53 -0.08
C LEU A 133 0.89 31.24 1.20
N ASP A 134 0.02 31.31 2.22
CA ASP A 134 0.32 31.86 3.54
C ASP A 134 1.49 31.14 4.24
N ASN A 135 1.69 29.85 3.96
CA ASN A 135 2.76 29.04 4.53
C ASN A 135 3.93 28.79 3.55
N TRP A 136 3.74 29.12 2.27
CA TRP A 136 4.71 28.91 1.18
C TRP A 136 5.10 30.24 0.52
N HIS A 137 5.69 31.12 1.32
CA HIS A 137 6.18 32.42 0.86
C HIS A 137 7.51 32.77 1.54
N TYR A 138 8.42 33.37 0.77
CA TYR A 138 9.68 33.90 1.29
C TYR A 138 9.85 35.37 0.89
N THR A 139 10.22 36.20 1.87
CA THR A 139 10.57 37.60 1.68
C THR A 139 12.09 37.73 1.52
N PRO A 140 12.59 38.38 0.45
CA PRO A 140 14.01 38.63 0.30
C PRO A 140 14.65 39.29 1.53
N GLY A 141 15.68 38.64 2.09
CA GLY A 141 16.40 39.11 3.28
C GLY A 141 15.96 38.49 4.60
N ASP A 142 14.87 37.72 4.61
CA ASP A 142 14.49 36.96 5.80
C ASP A 142 15.46 35.80 6.06
N SER A 143 15.65 35.47 7.34
CA SER A 143 16.47 34.32 7.73
C SER A 143 15.69 33.01 7.71
N LEU A 144 14.36 33.05 7.60
CA LEU A 144 13.48 31.88 7.67
C LEU A 144 12.99 31.49 6.28
N VAL A 145 13.24 30.25 5.88
CA VAL A 145 12.87 29.74 4.55
C VAL A 145 11.91 28.57 4.73
N PRO A 146 10.68 28.62 4.17
CA PRO A 146 9.81 27.45 4.12
C PRO A 146 10.47 26.33 3.31
N VAL A 147 10.41 25.09 3.78
CA VAL A 147 11.02 23.93 3.12
C VAL A 147 10.04 22.77 3.08
N ILE A 148 9.96 22.10 1.94
CA ILE A 148 9.32 20.79 1.81
C ILE A 148 10.43 19.77 1.59
N LEU A 149 10.45 18.72 2.42
CA LEU A 149 11.45 17.68 2.35
C LEU A 149 10.91 16.43 1.63
N PRO A 150 11.77 15.66 0.94
CA PRO A 150 11.38 14.33 0.45
C PRO A 150 11.01 13.39 1.60
N ARG A 151 9.91 12.65 1.45
CA ARG A 151 9.49 11.61 2.42
C ARG A 151 10.57 10.53 2.58
N SER A 152 11.39 10.28 1.55
CA SER A 152 12.52 9.36 1.59
C SER A 152 13.57 9.72 2.65
N TYR A 153 13.79 11.00 2.94
CA TYR A 153 14.75 11.44 3.96
C TYR A 153 14.26 11.10 5.37
N ILE A 154 12.95 11.25 5.60
CA ILE A 154 12.32 10.90 6.87
C ILE A 154 12.27 9.39 7.05
N ALA A 155 11.99 8.63 5.98
CA ALA A 155 12.07 7.17 6.02
C ALA A 155 13.49 6.70 6.39
N MET A 156 14.53 7.30 5.80
CA MET A 156 15.92 7.00 6.15
C MET A 156 16.23 7.32 7.62
N TYR A 157 15.76 8.45 8.15
CA TYR A 157 15.90 8.77 9.57
C TYR A 157 15.18 7.74 10.46
N ASN A 158 13.89 7.49 10.21
CA ASN A 158 13.05 6.63 11.04
C ASN A 158 13.61 5.19 11.10
N PHE A 159 14.04 4.64 9.95
CA PHE A 159 14.56 3.28 9.85
C PHE A 159 16.04 3.17 10.20
N GLY A 160 16.88 4.03 9.62
CA GLY A 160 18.33 3.95 9.75
C GLY A 160 18.82 4.42 11.12
N PHE A 161 18.15 5.41 11.71
CA PHE A 161 18.65 6.10 12.90
C PHE A 161 17.70 5.95 14.10
N ALA A 162 16.43 6.35 13.98
CA ALA A 162 15.53 6.40 15.12
C ALA A 162 15.26 5.03 15.74
N GLN A 163 15.05 3.99 14.92
CA GLN A 163 14.85 2.62 15.37
C GLN A 163 16.05 2.08 16.16
N ASN A 164 17.27 2.34 15.68
CA ASN A 164 18.49 1.83 16.30
C ASN A 164 18.87 2.61 17.58
N HIS A 165 18.46 3.88 17.68
CA HIS A 165 18.80 4.78 18.78
C HIS A 165 17.64 5.04 19.76
N SER A 166 16.52 4.34 19.63
CA SER A 166 15.31 4.52 20.48
C SER A 166 14.78 5.97 20.49
N LEU A 167 14.82 6.64 19.34
CA LEU A 167 14.37 8.02 19.17
C LEU A 167 12.92 8.08 18.68
N PRO A 168 12.21 9.20 18.92
CA PRO A 168 10.88 9.38 18.37
C PRO A 168 10.92 9.34 16.84
N LYS A 169 10.01 8.55 16.26
CA LYS A 169 9.77 8.57 14.82
C LYS A 169 9.08 9.87 14.44
N ILE A 170 9.44 10.42 13.28
CA ILE A 170 8.82 11.64 12.75
C ILE A 170 7.73 11.24 11.75
N ASN A 171 6.59 11.90 11.86
CA ASN A 171 5.47 11.87 10.91
C ASN A 171 5.04 13.30 10.56
N GLU A 172 4.03 13.48 9.70
CA GLU A 172 3.50 14.80 9.34
C GLU A 172 3.00 15.64 10.54
N GLY A 173 2.66 15.03 11.67
CA GLY A 173 2.26 15.76 12.89
C GLY A 173 3.44 16.33 13.69
N LEU A 174 4.66 15.90 13.39
CA LEU A 174 5.87 16.20 14.15
C LEU A 174 6.92 16.97 13.33
N VAL A 175 6.52 17.58 12.22
CA VAL A 175 7.42 18.36 11.33
C VAL A 175 8.17 19.45 12.10
N GLY A 176 7.53 20.06 13.09
CA GLY A 176 8.11 21.11 13.93
C GLY A 176 9.24 20.65 14.86
N MET A 177 9.51 19.34 14.96
CA MET A 177 10.69 18.82 15.68
C MET A 177 11.98 18.88 14.84
N ILE A 178 11.86 19.15 13.54
CA ILE A 178 13.00 19.23 12.62
C ILE A 178 13.54 20.67 12.63
N ASP A 179 14.79 20.80 13.06
CA ASP A 179 15.56 22.03 12.94
C ASP A 179 16.49 21.91 11.73
N LEU A 180 16.13 22.59 10.64
CA LEU A 180 16.95 22.64 9.43
C LEU A 180 17.77 23.94 9.42
N HIS A 181 19.09 23.80 9.38
CA HIS A 181 20.05 24.89 9.24
C HIS A 181 20.66 24.84 7.84
N ILE A 182 20.57 25.94 7.11
CA ILE A 182 21.05 26.06 5.73
C ILE A 182 22.19 27.07 5.72
N GLN A 183 23.37 26.63 5.33
CA GLN A 183 24.54 27.47 5.11
C GLN A 183 24.80 27.54 3.61
N VAL A 184 24.88 28.76 3.07
CA VAL A 184 25.15 28.97 1.65
C VAL A 184 26.48 29.67 1.48
N GLN A 185 27.21 29.33 0.42
CA GLN A 185 28.48 29.92 0.07
C GLN A 185 28.55 30.16 -1.44
N GLY A 186 28.84 31.40 -1.83
CA GLY A 186 28.96 31.79 -3.24
C GLY A 186 29.77 33.08 -3.43
N LYS A 187 29.69 33.66 -4.62
CA LYS A 187 30.35 34.93 -4.96
C LYS A 187 29.87 36.10 -4.09
N GLY A 188 28.62 36.05 -3.63
CA GLY A 188 28.02 37.03 -2.70
C GLY A 188 28.42 36.88 -1.22
N GLY A 189 29.31 35.94 -0.88
CA GLY A 189 29.74 35.68 0.49
C GLY A 189 29.08 34.45 1.11
N GLN A 190 28.93 34.45 2.44
CA GLN A 190 28.27 33.38 3.20
C GLN A 190 26.93 33.86 3.74
N GLY A 191 25.91 33.01 3.66
CA GLY A 191 24.60 33.24 4.26
C GLY A 191 24.21 32.10 5.19
N TYR A 192 23.47 32.44 6.24
CA TYR A 192 22.93 31.47 7.21
C TYR A 192 21.42 31.63 7.30
N PHE A 193 20.69 30.57 7.00
CA PHE A 193 19.24 30.53 6.99
C PHE A 193 18.75 29.37 7.86
N ARG A 194 17.54 29.53 8.40
CA ARG A 194 16.80 28.48 9.10
C ARG A 194 15.67 27.99 8.21
N GLY A 195 15.69 26.71 7.87
CA GLY A 195 14.61 26.06 7.15
C GLY A 195 13.46 25.72 8.10
N LYS A 196 12.26 26.24 7.82
CA LYS A 196 11.02 25.82 8.46
C LYS A 196 10.42 24.71 7.62
N VAL A 197 10.53 23.47 8.08
CA VAL A 197 9.90 22.35 7.38
C VAL A 197 8.38 22.45 7.55
N ILE A 198 7.66 22.60 6.44
CA ILE A 198 6.20 22.76 6.44
C ILE A 198 5.46 21.49 6.02
N GLY A 199 6.18 20.49 5.47
CA GLY A 199 5.60 19.24 5.01
C GLY A 199 6.59 18.33 4.30
N PHE A 200 6.08 17.19 3.82
CA PHE A 200 6.83 16.16 3.11
C PHE A 200 6.17 15.82 1.77
N SER A 201 6.97 15.65 0.72
CA SER A 201 6.50 15.19 -0.59
C SER A 201 7.03 13.79 -0.91
N SER A 202 6.18 12.95 -1.51
CA SER A 202 6.56 11.63 -2.06
C SER A 202 6.80 11.67 -3.57
N LYS A 203 6.28 12.67 -4.27
CA LYS A 203 6.44 12.83 -5.73
C LYS A 203 7.79 13.42 -6.13
N LEU A 204 8.44 14.15 -5.23
CA LEU A 204 9.71 14.81 -5.51
C LEU A 204 10.81 14.32 -4.57
N ASN A 205 11.90 13.83 -5.16
CA ASN A 205 13.09 13.36 -4.44
C ASN A 205 14.12 14.48 -4.16
N THR A 206 13.64 15.73 -4.09
CA THR A 206 14.47 16.93 -3.92
C THR A 206 13.95 17.81 -2.80
N ILE A 207 14.83 18.62 -2.20
CA ILE A 207 14.42 19.59 -1.20
C ILE A 207 13.85 20.81 -1.90
N LEU A 208 12.56 21.06 -1.68
CA LEU A 208 11.89 22.20 -2.28
C LEU A 208 11.93 23.43 -1.38
N VAL A 209 12.15 24.58 -2.00
CA VAL A 209 12.05 25.93 -1.42
C VAL A 209 11.21 26.84 -2.31
N PRO A 210 10.63 27.94 -1.79
CA PRO A 210 9.87 28.88 -2.59
C PRO A 210 10.66 29.45 -3.76
N GLN A 211 9.99 29.68 -4.90
CA GLN A 211 10.61 30.26 -6.09
C GLN A 211 11.22 31.64 -5.78
N SER A 212 10.58 32.44 -4.93
CA SER A 212 11.09 33.75 -4.52
C SER A 212 12.44 33.68 -3.80
N PHE A 213 12.65 32.66 -2.96
CA PHE A 213 13.94 32.41 -2.32
C PHE A 213 14.99 32.07 -3.36
N MET A 214 14.66 31.16 -4.28
CA MET A 214 15.63 30.67 -5.27
C MET A 214 16.06 31.74 -6.27
N THR A 215 15.12 32.57 -6.75
CA THR A 215 15.44 33.70 -7.63
C THR A 215 16.32 34.72 -6.93
N TRP A 216 16.02 35.08 -5.68
CA TRP A 216 16.84 36.03 -4.91
C TRP A 216 18.22 35.45 -4.58
N SER A 217 18.29 34.22 -4.08
CA SER A 217 19.54 33.61 -3.62
C SER A 217 20.48 33.32 -4.78
N ASN A 218 19.99 32.83 -5.92
CA ASN A 218 20.82 32.64 -7.11
C ASN A 218 21.36 33.98 -7.62
N SER A 219 20.54 35.03 -7.67
CA SER A 219 21.01 36.37 -8.07
C SER A 219 22.05 36.94 -7.11
N HIS A 220 21.91 36.69 -5.80
CA HIS A 220 22.83 37.23 -4.80
C HIS A 220 24.15 36.45 -4.71
N PHE A 221 24.09 35.12 -4.67
CA PHE A 221 25.25 34.26 -4.44
C PHE A 221 25.91 33.75 -5.74
N SER A 222 25.21 33.80 -6.87
CA SER A 222 25.72 33.34 -8.18
C SER A 222 25.17 34.19 -9.36
N PRO A 223 25.42 35.52 -9.38
CA PRO A 223 24.81 36.44 -10.36
C PRO A 223 25.14 36.13 -11.82
N ASP A 224 26.27 35.47 -12.09
CA ASP A 224 26.75 35.18 -13.45
C ASP A 224 26.39 33.77 -13.94
N SER A 225 25.56 33.02 -13.20
CA SER A 225 25.22 31.64 -13.51
C SER A 225 23.76 31.54 -13.95
N GLU A 226 23.55 31.53 -15.27
CA GLU A 226 22.29 31.04 -15.85
C GLU A 226 22.45 29.54 -16.12
N MET A 227 21.72 28.70 -15.38
CA MET A 227 21.68 27.26 -15.61
C MET A 227 20.37 26.91 -16.32
N PRO A 228 20.42 26.23 -17.49
CA PRO A 228 19.21 25.73 -18.10
C PRO A 228 18.54 24.69 -17.17
N PRO A 229 17.20 24.64 -17.13
CA PRO A 229 16.49 23.72 -16.25
C PRO A 229 16.82 22.28 -16.65
N SER A 230 17.28 21.47 -15.71
CA SER A 230 17.58 20.05 -15.96
C SER A 230 16.33 19.17 -15.92
N ARG A 231 15.25 19.69 -15.32
CA ARG A 231 13.97 19.01 -15.13
C ARG A 231 12.81 19.96 -15.39
N LEU A 232 11.70 19.41 -15.85
CA LEU A 232 10.44 20.13 -16.06
C LEU A 232 9.32 19.42 -15.31
N ILE A 233 8.36 20.18 -14.80
CA ILE A 233 7.10 19.67 -14.26
C ILE A 233 5.99 19.97 -15.26
N LEU A 234 5.25 18.95 -15.65
CA LEU A 234 4.21 19.01 -16.68
C LEU A 234 2.84 18.85 -16.02
N ASP A 235 1.95 19.82 -16.20
CA ASP A 235 0.52 19.70 -15.92
C ASP A 235 -0.12 19.00 -17.10
N VAL A 236 -0.68 17.81 -16.90
CA VAL A 236 -1.25 17.02 -17.98
C VAL A 236 -2.76 16.86 -17.84
N THR A 237 -3.43 16.62 -18.97
CA THR A 237 -4.88 16.40 -18.96
C THR A 237 -5.24 15.02 -18.41
N ASN A 238 -4.43 14.02 -18.78
CA ASN A 238 -4.56 12.66 -18.30
C ASN A 238 -3.16 12.04 -18.20
N PRO A 239 -2.65 11.74 -17.00
CA PRO A 239 -1.32 11.14 -16.84
C PRO A 239 -1.20 9.75 -17.47
N ALA A 240 -2.31 9.03 -17.69
CA ALA A 240 -2.34 7.70 -18.31
C ALA A 240 -2.45 7.73 -19.84
N ASP A 241 -2.34 8.91 -20.47
CA ASP A 241 -2.42 9.02 -21.93
C ASP A 241 -1.16 8.43 -22.59
N GLN A 242 -1.36 7.38 -23.41
CA GLN A 242 -0.28 6.68 -24.10
C GLN A 242 0.54 7.61 -25.02
N ARG A 243 -0.06 8.71 -25.51
CA ARG A 243 0.63 9.71 -26.34
C ARG A 243 1.79 10.39 -25.61
N ILE A 244 1.68 10.55 -24.28
CA ILE A 244 2.74 11.12 -23.44
C ILE A 244 3.96 10.21 -23.49
N GLY A 245 3.77 8.91 -23.23
CA GLY A 245 4.86 7.92 -23.24
C GLY A 245 5.59 7.88 -24.59
N THR A 246 4.85 7.81 -25.70
CA THR A 246 5.45 7.81 -27.04
C THR A 246 6.23 9.11 -27.32
N TYR A 247 5.67 10.27 -26.98
CA TYR A 247 6.35 11.55 -27.19
C TYR A 247 7.66 11.64 -26.40
N LEU A 248 7.65 11.22 -25.14
CA LEU A 248 8.85 11.24 -24.28
C LEU A 248 9.92 10.26 -24.78
N GLU A 249 9.53 9.08 -25.25
CA GLU A 249 10.45 8.12 -25.86
C GLU A 249 11.09 8.69 -27.13
N ASP A 250 10.30 9.28 -28.03
CA ASP A 250 10.79 9.87 -29.29
C ASP A 250 11.79 11.02 -29.07
N HIS A 251 11.58 11.81 -28.01
CA HIS A 251 12.43 12.96 -27.66
C HIS A 251 13.57 12.61 -26.69
N ASN A 252 13.74 11.32 -26.34
CA ASN A 252 14.73 10.86 -25.34
C ASN A 252 14.58 11.56 -23.97
N TYR A 253 13.35 11.76 -23.53
CA TYR A 253 13.03 12.22 -22.19
C TYR A 253 12.69 11.03 -21.28
N GLU A 254 12.96 11.20 -19.98
CA GLU A 254 12.68 10.24 -18.92
C GLU A 254 11.69 10.85 -17.93
N LEU A 255 10.74 10.03 -17.47
CA LEU A 255 9.88 10.39 -16.34
C LEU A 255 10.63 10.07 -15.05
N GLU A 256 10.79 11.06 -14.17
CA GLU A 256 11.41 10.89 -12.86
C GLU A 256 10.45 10.21 -11.88
N ASP A 257 9.16 10.49 -12.04
CA ASP A 257 8.11 9.90 -11.22
C ASP A 257 7.49 8.71 -11.94
N ASN A 258 7.70 7.52 -11.37
CA ASN A 258 7.26 6.25 -11.93
C ASN A 258 5.74 6.04 -11.70
N ASN A 259 4.94 7.12 -11.68
CA ASN A 259 3.49 7.08 -11.46
C ASN A 259 2.77 6.19 -12.49
N LEU A 260 3.28 6.11 -13.72
CA LEU A 260 2.81 5.15 -14.73
C LEU A 260 3.07 3.68 -14.32
N ASP A 261 4.09 3.43 -13.50
CA ASP A 261 4.40 2.11 -12.94
C ASP A 261 3.70 1.87 -11.59
N ALA A 262 3.23 2.89 -10.88
CA ALA A 262 2.42 2.72 -9.66
C ALA A 262 1.06 2.09 -9.99
N GLU A 263 0.42 2.48 -11.09
CA GLU A 263 -0.79 1.82 -11.59
C GLU A 263 -0.53 0.37 -12.01
N LYS A 264 0.57 0.12 -12.75
CA LYS A 264 0.96 -1.25 -13.14
C LYS A 264 1.25 -2.10 -11.91
N THR A 265 2.00 -1.57 -10.94
CA THR A 265 2.31 -2.23 -9.67
C THR A 265 1.05 -2.53 -8.86
N THR A 266 0.10 -1.61 -8.82
CA THR A 266 -1.21 -1.83 -8.19
C THR A 266 -1.99 -2.94 -8.89
N TYR A 267 -1.96 -2.98 -10.22
CA TYR A 267 -2.55 -4.06 -11.01
C TYR A 267 -1.87 -5.40 -10.73
N PHE A 268 -0.54 -5.45 -10.69
CA PHE A 268 0.22 -6.65 -10.33
C PHE A 268 -0.10 -7.12 -8.91
N LEU A 269 -0.16 -6.22 -7.93
CA LEU A 269 -0.55 -6.52 -6.55
C LEU A 269 -1.95 -7.14 -6.51
N LYS A 270 -2.92 -6.52 -7.21
CA LYS A 270 -4.29 -7.05 -7.31
C LYS A 270 -4.31 -8.44 -7.92
N LEU A 271 -3.54 -8.68 -8.99
CA LEU A 271 -3.46 -9.98 -9.66
C LEU A 271 -2.86 -11.04 -8.73
N MET A 272 -1.74 -10.74 -8.08
CA MET A 272 -1.07 -11.64 -7.13
C MET A 272 -1.98 -12.00 -5.95
N VAL A 273 -2.59 -11.00 -5.31
CA VAL A 273 -3.51 -11.23 -4.19
C VAL A 273 -4.71 -12.05 -4.65
N THR A 274 -5.31 -11.71 -5.80
CA THR A 274 -6.47 -12.46 -6.33
C THR A 274 -6.12 -13.92 -6.59
N LEU A 275 -4.93 -14.19 -7.13
CA LEU A 275 -4.44 -15.54 -7.37
C LEU A 275 -4.26 -16.32 -6.05
N VAL A 276 -3.61 -15.71 -5.06
CA VAL A 276 -3.39 -16.33 -3.74
C VAL A 276 -4.73 -16.59 -3.03
N MET A 277 -5.66 -15.64 -3.04
CA MET A 277 -7.01 -15.85 -2.51
C MET A 277 -7.74 -16.97 -3.25
N GLY A 278 -7.61 -17.05 -4.58
CA GLY A 278 -8.18 -18.11 -5.39
C GLY A 278 -7.69 -19.50 -4.96
N VAL A 279 -6.39 -19.64 -4.72
CA VAL A 279 -5.81 -20.88 -4.16
C VAL A 279 -6.39 -21.20 -2.78
N GLY A 280 -6.53 -20.20 -1.89
CA GLY A 280 -7.15 -20.37 -0.58
C GLY A 280 -8.61 -20.83 -0.63
N VAL A 281 -9.40 -20.29 -1.58
CA VAL A 281 -10.79 -20.72 -1.82
C VAL A 281 -10.84 -22.17 -2.31
N VAL A 282 -9.97 -22.57 -3.24
CA VAL A 282 -9.90 -23.96 -3.74
C VAL A 282 -9.54 -24.93 -2.62
N ILE A 283 -8.55 -24.61 -1.78
CA ILE A 283 -8.16 -25.43 -0.62
C ILE A 283 -9.35 -25.58 0.34
N SER A 284 -10.06 -24.50 0.63
CA SER A 284 -11.23 -24.50 1.51
C SER A 284 -12.36 -25.37 0.93
N ALA A 285 -12.61 -25.27 -0.38
CA ALA A 285 -13.60 -26.09 -1.07
C ALA A 285 -13.23 -27.59 -1.09
N LEU A 286 -11.95 -27.91 -1.30
CA LEU A 286 -11.47 -29.29 -1.27
C LEU A 286 -11.57 -29.87 0.15
N SER A 287 -11.18 -29.10 1.16
CA SER A 287 -11.35 -29.47 2.57
C SER A 287 -12.81 -29.76 2.89
N PHE A 288 -13.72 -28.88 2.45
CA PHE A 288 -15.15 -29.06 2.59
C PHE A 288 -15.65 -30.36 1.94
N TYR A 289 -15.20 -30.67 0.73
CA TYR A 289 -15.56 -31.92 0.05
C TYR A 289 -15.13 -33.15 0.85
N VAL A 290 -13.92 -33.13 1.44
CA VAL A 290 -13.42 -34.21 2.30
C VAL A 290 -14.28 -34.38 3.56
N LEU A 291 -14.71 -33.29 4.19
CA LEU A 291 -15.63 -33.34 5.33
C LEU A 291 -16.97 -33.98 4.94
N LEU A 292 -17.54 -33.54 3.82
CA LEU A 292 -18.81 -34.05 3.33
C LEU A 292 -18.74 -35.54 3.02
N LEU A 293 -17.65 -35.98 2.38
CA LEU A 293 -17.36 -37.38 2.11
C LEU A 293 -17.20 -38.19 3.41
N SER A 294 -16.50 -37.65 4.41
CA SER A 294 -16.33 -38.28 5.72
C SER A 294 -17.69 -38.50 6.41
N ILE A 295 -18.54 -37.47 6.44
CA ILE A 295 -19.90 -37.55 6.98
C ILE A 295 -20.72 -38.55 6.15
N TYR A 296 -20.60 -38.54 4.83
CA TYR A 296 -21.30 -39.46 3.94
C TYR A 296 -20.95 -40.92 4.25
N LEU A 297 -19.66 -41.24 4.37
CA LEU A 297 -19.16 -42.58 4.70
C LEU A 297 -19.61 -43.01 6.10
N LEU A 298 -19.65 -42.09 7.06
CA LEU A 298 -20.09 -42.36 8.43
C LEU A 298 -21.58 -42.69 8.51
N VAL A 299 -22.39 -42.00 7.70
CA VAL A 299 -23.82 -42.30 7.52
C VAL A 299 -24.01 -43.65 6.81
N GLN A 300 -23.23 -43.94 5.77
CA GLN A 300 -23.35 -45.17 5.00
C GLN A 300 -22.84 -46.41 5.74
N LYS A 301 -21.84 -46.28 6.63
CA LYS A 301 -21.38 -47.41 7.47
C LYS A 301 -22.33 -47.74 8.62
N ASN A 302 -23.27 -46.84 8.95
CA ASN A 302 -24.24 -47.01 10.04
C ASN A 302 -25.70 -47.14 9.55
N THR A 303 -25.92 -47.35 8.25
CA THR A 303 -27.27 -47.45 7.63
C THR A 303 -28.15 -48.53 8.26
N THR A 304 -27.61 -49.68 8.62
CA THR A 304 -28.36 -50.78 9.28
C THR A 304 -28.85 -50.39 10.68
N LYS A 305 -28.05 -49.62 11.45
CA LYS A 305 -28.45 -49.11 12.76
C LYS A 305 -29.41 -47.91 12.66
N LEU A 306 -29.26 -47.10 11.61
CA LEU A 306 -30.16 -45.98 11.30
C LEU A 306 -31.55 -46.46 10.85
N GLN A 307 -31.63 -47.54 10.08
CA GLN A 307 -32.90 -48.21 9.74
C GLN A 307 -33.62 -48.74 10.99
N ASN A 308 -32.90 -49.40 11.91
CA ASN A 308 -33.48 -49.85 13.18
C ASN A 308 -34.01 -48.69 14.05
N LEU A 309 -33.35 -47.52 14.03
CA LEU A 309 -33.81 -46.32 14.75
C LEU A 309 -35.04 -45.65 14.08
N LEU A 310 -35.11 -45.68 12.74
CA LEU A 310 -36.27 -45.20 11.97
C LEU A 310 -37.50 -46.11 12.19
N LEU A 311 -37.30 -47.43 12.27
CA LEU A 311 -38.34 -48.42 12.59
C LEU A 311 -38.95 -48.23 13.99
N ILE A 312 -38.26 -47.55 14.91
CA ILE A 312 -38.73 -47.23 16.27
C ILE A 312 -39.49 -45.86 16.30
N GLY A 313 -39.71 -45.21 15.14
CA GLY A 313 -40.56 -44.02 15.02
C GLY A 313 -39.85 -42.67 15.18
N TYR A 314 -38.52 -42.62 15.08
CA TYR A 314 -37.76 -41.36 15.06
C TYR A 314 -37.86 -40.65 13.70
N SER A 315 -38.17 -39.35 13.70
CA SER A 315 -38.25 -38.55 12.47
C SER A 315 -36.85 -38.37 11.80
N PRO A 316 -36.75 -38.43 10.46
CA PRO A 316 -35.49 -38.27 9.72
C PRO A 316 -34.74 -36.97 10.06
N SER A 317 -35.47 -35.91 10.39
CA SER A 317 -34.95 -34.60 10.79
C SER A 317 -34.16 -34.62 12.10
N ARG A 318 -34.49 -35.50 13.06
CA ARG A 318 -33.77 -35.60 14.34
C ARG A 318 -32.42 -36.30 14.23
N VAL A 319 -32.19 -37.02 13.14
CA VAL A 319 -30.94 -37.74 12.87
C VAL A 319 -29.87 -36.82 12.26
N ALA A 320 -30.27 -35.83 11.45
CA ALA A 320 -29.36 -34.88 10.79
C ALA A 320 -28.87 -33.74 11.70
N LEU A 321 -29.66 -33.35 12.71
CA LEU A 321 -29.38 -32.23 13.62
C LEU A 321 -28.00 -32.30 14.34
N PRO A 322 -27.56 -33.43 14.90
CA PRO A 322 -26.25 -33.50 15.57
C PRO A 322 -25.07 -33.30 14.61
N TYR A 323 -25.21 -33.73 13.35
CA TYR A 323 -24.20 -33.54 12.31
C TYR A 323 -24.13 -32.07 11.88
N GLN A 324 -25.28 -31.41 11.75
CA GLN A 324 -25.34 -29.97 11.45
C GLN A 324 -24.73 -29.12 12.57
N MET A 325 -25.00 -29.47 13.84
CA MET A 325 -24.38 -28.76 14.98
C MET A 325 -22.86 -28.99 15.03
N LEU A 326 -22.39 -30.21 14.73
CA LEU A 326 -20.96 -30.51 14.70
C LEU A 326 -20.24 -29.71 13.61
N THR A 327 -20.78 -29.66 12.40
CA THR A 327 -20.16 -28.88 11.30
C THR A 327 -20.23 -27.38 11.56
N LEU A 328 -21.32 -26.88 12.17
CA LEU A 328 -21.45 -25.48 12.57
C LEU A 328 -20.37 -25.09 13.58
N VAL A 329 -20.24 -25.85 14.68
CA VAL A 329 -19.23 -25.60 15.72
C VAL A 329 -17.82 -25.67 15.16
N LEU A 330 -17.55 -26.62 14.27
CA LEU A 330 -16.22 -26.79 13.68
C LEU A 330 -15.87 -25.65 12.71
N ASN A 331 -16.81 -25.20 11.86
CA ASN A 331 -16.60 -24.04 11.00
C ASN A 331 -16.46 -22.75 11.82
N PHE A 332 -17.20 -22.62 12.92
CA PHE A 332 -17.07 -21.47 13.81
C PHE A 332 -15.70 -21.45 14.51
N ALA A 333 -15.23 -22.61 14.98
CA ALA A 333 -13.90 -22.75 15.56
C ALA A 333 -12.79 -22.40 14.55
N VAL A 334 -12.95 -22.83 13.28
CA VAL A 334 -12.04 -22.46 12.19
C VAL A 334 -12.04 -20.95 11.96
N LEU A 335 -13.20 -20.29 11.88
CA LEU A 335 -13.31 -18.84 11.72
C LEU A 335 -12.56 -18.09 12.83
N VAL A 336 -12.79 -18.46 14.09
CA VAL A 336 -12.15 -17.81 15.24
C VAL A 336 -10.63 -18.01 15.21
N ALA A 337 -10.17 -19.23 14.90
CA ALA A 337 -8.75 -19.54 14.83
C ALA A 337 -8.06 -18.84 13.65
N SER A 338 -8.67 -18.82 12.47
CA SER A 338 -8.16 -18.08 11.30
C SER A 338 -8.08 -16.59 11.56
N PHE A 339 -9.10 -16.01 12.19
CA PHE A 339 -9.11 -14.58 12.51
C PHE A 339 -8.07 -14.24 13.57
N SER A 340 -7.90 -15.08 14.59
CA SER A 340 -6.85 -14.91 15.60
C SER A 340 -5.45 -14.96 14.98
N LEU A 341 -5.22 -15.92 14.07
CA LEU A 341 -3.96 -16.04 13.35
C LEU A 341 -3.70 -14.83 12.44
N LEU A 342 -4.74 -14.29 11.80
CA LEU A 342 -4.67 -13.05 11.04
C LEU A 342 -4.21 -11.88 11.91
N LEU A 343 -4.79 -11.69 13.10
CA LEU A 343 -4.41 -10.59 13.98
C LEU A 343 -2.95 -10.68 14.42
N ILE A 344 -2.47 -11.88 14.72
CA ILE A 344 -1.06 -12.11 15.08
C ILE A 344 -0.15 -11.74 13.91
N ILE A 345 -0.41 -12.28 12.71
CA ILE A 345 0.41 -12.03 11.52
C ILE A 345 0.37 -10.54 11.13
N ARG A 346 -0.81 -9.91 11.21
CA ARG A 346 -0.98 -8.48 10.97
C ARG A 346 -0.19 -7.63 11.95
N GLY A 347 -0.17 -7.97 13.23
CA GLY A 347 0.67 -7.27 14.21
C GLY A 347 2.13 -7.23 13.78
N TYR A 348 2.68 -8.34 13.27
CA TYR A 348 4.07 -8.39 12.84
C TYR A 348 4.38 -7.56 11.59
N TYR A 349 3.55 -7.63 10.55
CA TYR A 349 3.86 -6.91 9.31
C TYR A 349 3.44 -5.44 9.36
N ILE A 350 2.39 -5.07 10.10
CA ILE A 350 1.90 -3.69 10.13
C ILE A 350 2.91 -2.77 10.83
N ASP A 351 3.60 -3.26 11.87
CA ASP A 351 4.68 -2.52 12.52
C ASP A 351 5.79 -2.16 11.53
N ILE A 352 6.13 -3.08 10.61
CA ILE A 352 7.10 -2.85 9.54
C ILE A 352 6.54 -1.84 8.54
N VAL A 353 5.27 -1.98 8.14
CA VAL A 353 4.63 -1.07 7.18
C VAL A 353 4.53 0.36 7.74
N GLU A 354 4.06 0.54 8.97
CA GLU A 354 3.98 1.84 9.65
C GLU A 354 5.36 2.47 9.88
N THR A 355 6.42 1.66 10.05
CA THR A 355 7.80 2.21 10.09
C THR A 355 8.27 2.77 8.76
N LEU A 356 7.90 2.13 7.65
CA LEU A 356 8.31 2.54 6.30
C LEU A 356 7.44 3.67 5.76
N PHE A 357 6.16 3.68 6.12
CA PHE A 357 5.15 4.62 5.63
C PHE A 357 4.28 5.11 6.81
N PRO A 358 4.78 6.09 7.59
CA PRO A 358 4.15 6.52 8.83
C PRO A 358 2.81 7.26 8.66
N ASP A 359 2.47 7.67 7.43
CA ASP A 359 1.25 8.44 7.12
C ASP A 359 0.11 7.58 6.57
N LEU A 360 0.26 6.25 6.57
CA LEU A 360 -0.81 5.38 6.07
C LEU A 360 -2.02 5.41 7.01
N PRO A 361 -3.23 5.61 6.49
CA PRO A 361 -4.43 5.46 7.29
C PRO A 361 -4.49 4.03 7.83
N SER A 362 -4.69 3.88 9.14
CA SER A 362 -4.82 2.58 9.77
C SER A 362 -6.04 1.85 9.19
N THR A 363 -5.80 0.94 8.25
CA THR A 363 -6.87 0.13 7.65
C THR A 363 -7.45 -0.80 8.71
N GLY A 364 -8.73 -0.61 9.04
CA GLY A 364 -9.42 -1.45 10.01
C GLY A 364 -9.57 -2.91 9.54
N VAL A 365 -9.70 -3.84 10.49
CA VAL A 365 -9.91 -5.28 10.21
C VAL A 365 -11.39 -5.66 10.01
N ALA A 366 -12.30 -4.69 10.16
CA ALA A 366 -13.74 -4.88 10.02
C ALA A 366 -14.19 -5.45 8.65
N PRO A 367 -13.72 -4.95 7.49
CA PRO A 367 -14.13 -5.51 6.19
C PRO A 367 -13.67 -6.97 6.03
N THR A 368 -12.48 -7.31 6.54
CA THR A 368 -11.94 -8.66 6.52
C THR A 368 -12.76 -9.62 7.38
N LEU A 369 -13.20 -9.17 8.57
CA LEU A 369 -14.13 -9.92 9.39
C LEU A 369 -15.46 -10.17 8.65
N GLY A 370 -15.95 -9.17 7.91
CA GLY A 370 -17.14 -9.29 7.06
C GLY A 370 -17.00 -10.39 6.00
N ILE A 371 -15.85 -10.48 5.32
CA ILE A 371 -15.56 -11.55 4.36
C ILE A 371 -15.48 -12.92 5.04
N GLY A 372 -14.85 -13.00 6.21
CA GLY A 372 -14.79 -14.23 7.00
C GLY A 372 -16.18 -14.73 7.39
N LEU A 373 -17.06 -13.83 7.84
CA LEU A 373 -18.45 -14.14 8.15
C LEU A 373 -19.24 -14.56 6.91
N ALA A 374 -19.04 -13.89 5.77
CA ALA A 374 -19.70 -14.26 4.51
C ALA A 374 -19.29 -15.67 4.05
N LEU A 375 -18.00 -16.00 4.11
CA LEU A 375 -17.50 -17.35 3.79
C LEU A 375 -18.06 -18.40 4.76
N PHE A 376 -18.07 -18.10 6.06
CA PHE A 376 -18.65 -18.98 7.07
C PHE A 376 -20.14 -19.28 6.80
N LEU A 377 -20.94 -18.24 6.51
CA LEU A 377 -22.37 -18.38 6.20
C LEU A 377 -22.58 -19.16 4.89
N PHE A 378 -21.77 -18.89 3.87
CA PHE A 378 -21.83 -19.59 2.59
C PHE A 378 -21.55 -21.09 2.75
N VAL A 379 -20.45 -21.45 3.41
CA VAL A 379 -20.07 -22.85 3.67
C VAL A 379 -21.12 -23.55 4.54
N THR A 380 -21.62 -22.89 5.57
CA THR A 380 -22.67 -23.42 6.46
C THR A 380 -23.98 -23.63 5.71
N GLY A 381 -24.37 -22.69 4.83
CA GLY A 381 -25.57 -22.79 4.00
C GLY A 381 -25.50 -23.96 3.02
N ILE A 382 -24.38 -24.14 2.33
CA ILE A 382 -24.16 -25.29 1.43
C ILE A 382 -24.23 -26.61 2.21
N ASN A 383 -23.59 -26.67 3.39
CA ASN A 383 -23.67 -27.83 4.28
C ASN A 383 -25.12 -28.19 4.62
N PHE A 384 -25.92 -27.19 5.01
CA PHE A 384 -27.32 -27.39 5.35
C PHE A 384 -28.12 -27.90 4.14
N ALA A 385 -27.92 -27.30 2.96
CA ALA A 385 -28.62 -27.67 1.73
C ALA A 385 -28.31 -29.10 1.27
N ILE A 386 -27.04 -29.52 1.29
CA ILE A 386 -26.66 -30.87 0.86
C ILE A 386 -27.18 -31.93 1.83
N LEU A 387 -27.07 -31.68 3.14
CA LEU A 387 -27.61 -32.59 4.16
C LEU A 387 -29.13 -32.72 4.03
N TRP A 388 -29.84 -31.61 3.85
CA TRP A 388 -31.30 -31.59 3.66
C TRP A 388 -31.73 -32.40 2.43
N ARG A 389 -31.11 -32.16 1.27
CA ARG A 389 -31.38 -32.91 0.03
C ARG A 389 -31.14 -34.41 0.21
N LYS A 390 -30.06 -34.78 0.91
CA LYS A 390 -29.71 -36.18 1.14
C LYS A 390 -30.70 -36.87 2.09
N THR A 391 -31.13 -36.21 3.16
CA THR A 391 -32.13 -36.76 4.09
C THR A 391 -33.47 -37.00 3.38
N ILE A 392 -33.91 -36.09 2.51
CA ILE A 392 -35.12 -36.26 1.68
C ILE A 392 -34.97 -37.43 0.70
N SER A 393 -33.81 -37.57 0.05
CA SER A 393 -33.54 -38.65 -0.90
C SER A 393 -33.60 -40.04 -0.23
N ILE A 394 -33.02 -40.18 0.96
CA ILE A 394 -33.07 -41.43 1.75
C ILE A 394 -34.51 -41.75 2.15
N TRP A 395 -35.31 -40.75 2.53
CA TRP A 395 -36.73 -40.94 2.87
C TRP A 395 -37.58 -41.40 1.67
N ARG A 396 -37.30 -40.90 0.46
CA ARG A 396 -37.99 -41.34 -0.77
C ARG A 396 -37.67 -42.79 -1.15
N HIS A 397 -36.43 -43.25 -0.93
CA HIS A 397 -36.02 -44.61 -1.25
C HIS A 397 -36.40 -45.66 -0.20
N GLY A 398 -36.70 -45.25 1.04
CA GLY A 398 -37.19 -46.15 2.10
C GLY A 398 -38.70 -46.40 2.12
N LYS A 399 -39.43 -45.86 1.13
CA LYS A 399 -40.90 -46.01 0.97
C LYS A 399 -41.29 -46.98 -0.16
N ASN A 400 -40.33 -47.43 -0.96
CA ASN A 400 -40.44 -48.59 -1.83
C ASN A 400 -39.70 -49.75 -1.17
#